data_AF-A0A817VWW6-F1
#
_entry.id   AF-A0A817VWW6-F1
#
_cell.length_a   1.000
_cell.length_b   1.000
_cell.length_c   1.000
_cell.angle_alpha   90.00
_cell.angle_beta   90.00
_cell.angle_gamma   90.00
#
_symmetry.space_group_name_H-M   'P 1'
#
loop_
_entity.id
_entity.type
_entity.pdbx_description
1 polymer ?
#
loop_
_entity_poly.entity_id
_entity_poly.type
_entity_poly.pdbx_seq_one_letter_code
_entity_poly.pdbx_strand_id
1 'polypeptide(L)'
;MHIMIIDIPVNASWIQHGVTVAGGYERGSATNQLNNPSGLFVDDDQTILIADTSNHRVIQWKIGDTNGQVIAGGHGKGNRSDQLNYPTDVLINKETDNLIVCDRENRRVARWSRRSGTTQGEIIFDNIRCFGLAMDDQRYLYISDNYKHEVRRYRIGDKSGTVVAGGQGQGDGFNQLNWPTYIFVDRQQNTYVSDTGNHRVMKWNKGATEGIIVAGDLSNNANDMNDIQSAEKILSIFDCVVEDTNPPIPQASKINFSSIPASPQQIKKSFENNTNASNNSKT
;
A
#
# COMPACT_ATOMS: atom_id res chain seq x y z
N MET A 1 2.28 4.18 -25.67
CA MET A 1 2.20 4.52 -24.24
C MET A 1 3.63 4.54 -23.71
N HIS A 2 4.20 5.73 -23.53
CA HIS A 2 5.59 5.88 -23.08
C HIS A 2 5.56 5.92 -21.55
N ILE A 3 6.08 4.88 -20.91
CA ILE A 3 6.07 4.76 -19.45
C ILE A 3 7.44 5.21 -18.95
N MET A 4 7.47 6.24 -18.10
CA MET A 4 8.66 6.53 -17.31
C MET A 4 8.90 5.35 -16.37
N ILE A 5 10.00 4.63 -16.58
CA ILE A 5 10.63 3.86 -15.52
C ILE A 5 11.26 4.92 -14.62
N ILE A 6 10.72 5.11 -13.42
CA ILE A 6 11.36 5.96 -12.42
C ILE A 6 12.49 5.14 -11.82
N ASP A 7 13.64 5.19 -12.48
CA ASP A 7 14.90 4.64 -11.96
C ASP A 7 15.44 5.67 -10.95
N ILE A 8 15.03 5.52 -9.68
CA ILE A 8 15.53 6.36 -8.59
C ILE A 8 16.84 5.73 -8.10
N PRO A 9 17.99 6.33 -8.37
CA PRO A 9 19.25 5.74 -7.93
C PRO A 9 19.32 5.71 -6.40
N VAL A 10 19.98 4.69 -5.85
CA VAL A 10 20.10 4.47 -4.39
C VAL A 10 20.74 5.62 -3.62
N ASN A 11 21.43 6.52 -4.32
CA ASN A 11 22.06 7.73 -3.77
C ASN A 11 21.28 9.02 -4.11
N ALA A 12 20.05 8.93 -4.61
CA ALA A 12 19.21 10.09 -4.87
C ALA A 12 19.02 10.90 -3.60
N SER A 13 19.43 12.17 -3.65
CA SER A 13 19.18 13.14 -2.58
C SER A 13 18.02 14.04 -2.97
N TRP A 14 17.12 14.29 -2.03
CA TRP A 14 15.97 15.17 -2.23
C TRP A 14 16.24 16.53 -1.60
N ILE A 15 15.65 17.58 -2.17
CA ILE A 15 15.61 18.88 -1.50
C ILE A 15 14.94 18.71 -0.13
N GLN A 16 15.57 19.21 0.92
CA GLN A 16 15.02 19.04 2.28
C GLN A 16 13.80 19.94 2.53
N HIS A 17 13.64 21.00 1.74
CA HIS A 17 12.49 21.91 1.82
C HIS A 17 11.44 21.50 0.79
N GLY A 18 10.42 20.76 1.25
CA GLY A 18 9.23 20.49 0.45
C GLY A 18 8.40 21.75 0.21
N VAL A 19 7.60 21.75 -0.86
CA VAL A 19 6.60 22.78 -1.15
C VAL A 19 5.22 22.20 -0.92
N THR A 20 4.34 22.97 -0.28
CA THR A 20 2.93 22.60 -0.15
C THR A 20 2.24 22.71 -1.51
N VAL A 21 1.74 21.59 -2.02
CA VAL A 21 1.05 21.50 -3.33
C VAL A 21 -0.47 21.37 -3.22
N ALA A 22 -0.99 21.08 -2.03
CA ALA A 22 -2.41 21.02 -1.73
C ALA A 22 -2.66 21.27 -0.24
N GLY A 23 -3.79 21.92 0.09
CA GLY A 23 -4.08 22.37 1.46
C GLY A 23 -3.19 23.53 1.93
N GLY A 24 -3.11 23.72 3.26
CA GLY A 24 -2.35 24.79 3.91
C GLY A 24 -3.20 25.57 4.94
N TYR A 25 -2.56 26.50 5.65
CA TYR A 25 -3.25 27.49 6.51
C TYR A 25 -4.20 26.89 7.56
N GLU A 26 -3.70 25.88 8.27
CA GLU A 26 -4.39 25.14 9.35
C GLU A 26 -5.45 24.12 8.89
N ARG A 27 -5.83 23.25 9.85
CA ARG A 27 -6.91 22.29 9.68
C ARG A 27 -8.24 23.04 9.53
N GLY A 28 -9.02 22.70 8.51
CA GLY A 28 -10.33 23.33 8.32
C GLY A 28 -11.10 22.78 7.12
N SER A 29 -12.19 23.44 6.76
CA SER A 29 -13.15 22.98 5.73
C SER A 29 -13.24 23.91 4.51
N ALA A 30 -12.52 25.04 4.51
CA ALA A 30 -12.42 25.89 3.33
C ALA A 30 -11.80 25.13 2.14
N THR A 31 -11.97 25.65 0.92
CA THR A 31 -11.44 25.04 -0.31
C THR A 31 -9.93 24.98 -0.37
N ASN A 32 -9.23 25.80 0.42
CA ASN A 32 -7.78 25.79 0.57
C ASN A 32 -7.29 25.02 1.82
N GLN A 33 -8.20 24.38 2.57
CA GLN A 33 -7.89 23.66 3.81
C GLN A 33 -8.24 22.17 3.69
N LEU A 34 -7.59 21.35 4.53
CA LEU A 34 -7.82 19.91 4.66
C LEU A 34 -8.10 19.54 6.12
N ASN A 35 -8.76 18.41 6.35
CA ASN A 35 -9.09 17.89 7.67
C ASN A 35 -8.96 16.37 7.71
N ASN A 36 -7.86 15.90 8.29
CA ASN A 36 -7.47 14.48 8.33
C ASN A 36 -7.52 13.80 6.95
N PRO A 37 -6.82 14.32 5.93
CA PRO A 37 -6.77 13.67 4.63
C PRO A 37 -6.08 12.30 4.77
N SER A 38 -6.65 11.26 4.16
CA SER A 38 -6.10 9.89 4.27
C SER A 38 -5.42 9.45 2.97
N GLY A 39 -6.16 9.37 1.87
CA GLY A 39 -5.67 8.90 0.57
C GLY A 39 -5.52 10.02 -0.45
N LEU A 40 -4.60 9.81 -1.39
CA LEU A 40 -4.38 10.72 -2.52
C LEU A 40 -4.11 9.94 -3.81
N PHE A 41 -4.45 10.56 -4.94
CA PHE A 41 -4.14 10.07 -6.27
C PHE A 41 -3.62 11.23 -7.13
N VAL A 42 -2.61 10.96 -7.96
CA VAL A 42 -2.07 11.94 -8.90
C VAL A 42 -2.33 11.43 -10.32
N ASP A 43 -3.03 12.21 -11.12
CA ASP A 43 -3.28 11.86 -12.53
C ASP A 43 -2.14 12.30 -13.46
N ASP A 44 -2.24 11.94 -14.75
CA ASP A 44 -1.19 12.21 -15.75
C ASP A 44 -1.02 13.70 -16.03
N ASP A 45 -2.03 14.52 -15.69
CA ASP A 45 -1.99 15.98 -15.77
C ASP A 45 -1.43 16.63 -14.49
N GLN A 46 -0.86 15.82 -13.58
CA GLN A 46 -0.37 16.22 -12.25
C GLN A 46 -1.46 16.84 -11.37
N THR A 47 -2.74 16.52 -11.61
CA THR A 47 -3.83 16.89 -10.71
C THR A 47 -3.79 15.95 -9.51
N ILE A 48 -3.80 16.54 -8.31
CA ILE A 48 -3.80 15.83 -7.04
C ILE A 48 -5.24 15.74 -6.56
N LEU A 49 -5.75 14.53 -6.38
CA LEU A 49 -7.05 14.23 -5.80
C LEU A 49 -6.83 13.74 -4.37
N ILE A 50 -7.60 14.25 -3.42
CA ILE A 50 -7.42 13.95 -2.00
C ILE A 50 -8.75 13.53 -1.39
N ALA A 51 -8.75 12.40 -0.70
CA ALA A 51 -9.82 12.00 0.21
C ALA A 51 -9.68 12.79 1.51
N ASP A 52 -10.42 13.91 1.62
CA ASP A 52 -10.43 14.81 2.76
C ASP A 52 -11.41 14.27 3.82
N THR A 53 -10.94 13.26 4.55
CA THR A 53 -11.76 12.28 5.26
C THR A 53 -12.73 12.91 6.26
N SER A 54 -12.25 13.82 7.14
CA SER A 54 -13.10 14.43 8.15
C SER A 54 -13.96 15.58 7.62
N ASN A 55 -13.73 16.04 6.38
CA ASN A 55 -14.63 16.95 5.67
C ASN A 55 -15.62 16.22 4.76
N HIS A 56 -15.62 14.88 4.72
CA HIS A 56 -16.61 14.08 3.98
C HIS A 56 -16.66 14.42 2.49
N ARG A 57 -15.49 14.65 1.88
CA ARG A 57 -15.38 15.07 0.49
C ARG A 57 -14.13 14.49 -0.18
N VAL A 58 -14.17 14.48 -1.51
CA VAL A 58 -12.97 14.39 -2.35
C VAL A 58 -12.78 15.75 -3.00
N ILE A 59 -11.55 16.24 -2.94
CA ILE A 59 -11.18 17.56 -3.45
C ILE A 59 -9.93 17.43 -4.33
N GLN A 60 -9.90 18.17 -5.44
CA GLN A 60 -8.79 18.15 -6.40
C GLN A 60 -8.03 19.49 -6.40
N TRP A 61 -6.73 19.44 -6.65
CA TRP A 61 -5.84 20.59 -6.91
C TRP A 61 -5.02 20.35 -8.16
N LYS A 62 -4.91 21.36 -9.02
CA LYS A 62 -3.85 21.39 -10.04
C LYS A 62 -2.60 22.04 -9.47
N ILE A 63 -1.45 21.70 -10.03
CA ILE A 63 -0.19 22.36 -9.66
C ILE A 63 -0.33 23.88 -9.84
N GLY A 64 -0.09 24.62 -8.76
CA GLY A 64 -0.18 26.08 -8.70
C GLY A 64 -1.53 26.63 -8.18
N ASP A 65 -2.55 25.78 -8.00
CA ASP A 65 -3.83 26.22 -7.43
C ASP A 65 -3.68 26.58 -5.95
N THR A 66 -4.26 27.71 -5.55
CA THR A 66 -4.36 28.12 -4.14
C THR A 66 -5.59 27.56 -3.44
N ASN A 67 -6.58 27.11 -4.20
CA ASN A 67 -7.85 26.57 -3.73
C ASN A 67 -8.18 25.30 -4.49
N GLY A 68 -8.64 24.28 -3.77
CA GLY A 68 -9.11 23.04 -4.36
C GLY A 68 -10.56 23.12 -4.82
N GLN A 69 -10.94 22.17 -5.66
CA GLN A 69 -12.30 22.02 -6.16
C GLN A 69 -12.90 20.71 -5.66
N VAL A 70 -14.06 20.79 -5.00
CA VAL A 70 -14.76 19.59 -4.52
C VAL A 70 -15.34 18.84 -5.73
N ILE A 71 -14.99 17.57 -5.86
CA ILE A 71 -15.38 16.72 -7.00
C ILE A 71 -16.24 15.52 -6.60
N ALA A 72 -16.34 15.20 -5.31
CA ALA A 72 -17.32 14.26 -4.77
C ALA A 72 -17.61 14.56 -3.29
N GLY A 73 -18.83 14.26 -2.84
CA GLY A 73 -19.27 14.57 -1.48
C GLY A 73 -19.39 16.08 -1.25
N GLY A 74 -19.00 16.56 -0.06
CA GLY A 74 -19.03 17.99 0.29
C GLY A 74 -20.38 18.52 0.76
N HIS A 75 -21.44 17.70 0.72
CA HIS A 75 -22.78 18.05 1.24
C HIS A 75 -23.01 17.54 2.67
N GLY A 76 -21.94 17.59 3.48
CA GLY A 76 -21.89 17.04 4.83
C GLY A 76 -21.82 15.51 4.89
N LYS A 77 -21.63 15.00 6.10
CA LYS A 77 -21.66 13.56 6.40
C LYS A 77 -23.03 12.97 6.06
N GLY A 78 -23.06 11.88 5.31
CA GLY A 78 -24.28 11.09 5.10
C GLY A 78 -24.13 10.01 4.04
N ASN A 79 -25.24 9.40 3.64
CA ASN A 79 -25.27 8.22 2.76
C ASN A 79 -26.06 8.42 1.46
N ARG A 80 -26.55 9.64 1.20
CA ARG A 80 -27.16 9.99 -0.09
C ARG A 80 -26.15 9.85 -1.24
N SER A 81 -26.64 9.88 -2.47
CA SER A 81 -25.79 9.75 -3.67
C SER A 81 -24.84 10.94 -3.84
N ASP A 82 -25.13 12.10 -3.27
CA ASP A 82 -24.29 13.31 -3.28
C ASP A 82 -23.39 13.46 -2.03
N GLN A 83 -23.43 12.49 -1.11
CA GLN A 83 -22.73 12.53 0.18
C GLN A 83 -21.70 11.40 0.34
N LEU A 84 -20.71 11.67 1.18
CA LEU A 84 -19.71 10.70 1.64
C LEU A 84 -19.69 10.67 3.17
N ASN A 85 -19.07 9.64 3.73
CA ASN A 85 -18.93 9.41 5.16
C ASN A 85 -17.55 8.80 5.47
N TYR A 86 -16.60 9.66 5.87
CA TYR A 86 -15.19 9.31 6.08
C TYR A 86 -14.57 8.62 4.86
N PRO A 87 -14.49 9.29 3.70
CA PRO A 87 -13.82 8.71 2.55
C PRO A 87 -12.32 8.56 2.85
N THR A 88 -11.74 7.39 2.56
CA THR A 88 -10.35 7.08 2.92
C THR A 88 -9.40 7.06 1.75
N ASP A 89 -9.90 6.76 0.55
CA ASP A 89 -9.07 6.68 -0.64
C ASP A 89 -9.85 6.96 -1.92
N VAL A 90 -9.11 7.30 -2.96
CA VAL A 90 -9.65 7.74 -4.24
C VAL A 90 -8.70 7.34 -5.38
N LEU A 91 -9.24 6.92 -6.52
CA LEU A 91 -8.49 6.77 -7.77
C LEU A 91 -9.31 7.16 -9.00
N ILE A 92 -8.65 7.29 -10.15
CA ILE A 92 -9.30 7.52 -11.44
C ILE A 92 -9.21 6.26 -12.30
N ASN A 93 -10.35 5.80 -12.80
CA ASN A 93 -10.40 4.89 -13.93
C ASN A 93 -10.22 5.68 -15.23
N LYS A 94 -8.98 5.73 -15.73
CA LYS A 94 -8.57 6.55 -16.89
C LYS A 94 -9.36 6.26 -18.17
N GLU A 95 -9.75 5.01 -18.38
CA GLU A 95 -10.52 4.60 -19.58
C GLU A 95 -11.92 5.21 -19.61
N THR A 96 -12.53 5.38 -18.44
CA THR A 96 -13.91 5.85 -18.33
C THR A 96 -14.02 7.29 -17.83
N ASP A 97 -12.91 7.85 -17.34
CA ASP A 97 -12.84 9.12 -16.61
C ASP A 97 -13.81 9.16 -15.42
N ASN A 98 -13.84 8.05 -14.68
CA ASN A 98 -14.61 7.92 -13.46
C ASN A 98 -13.72 7.96 -12.22
N LEU A 99 -14.13 8.74 -11.25
CA LEU A 99 -13.63 8.71 -9.88
C LEU A 99 -14.16 7.46 -9.18
N ILE A 100 -13.29 6.70 -8.51
CA ILE A 100 -13.66 5.61 -7.62
C ILE A 100 -13.26 6.02 -6.21
N VAL A 101 -14.20 6.01 -5.27
CA VAL A 101 -14.01 6.51 -3.90
C VAL A 101 -14.35 5.42 -2.91
N CYS A 102 -13.47 5.22 -1.94
CA CYS A 102 -13.76 4.41 -0.76
C CYS A 102 -14.49 5.25 0.27
N ASP A 103 -15.75 4.90 0.50
CA ASP A 103 -16.66 5.59 1.41
C ASP A 103 -16.83 4.74 2.68
N ARG A 104 -15.75 4.72 3.48
CA ARG A 104 -15.48 3.71 4.51
C ARG A 104 -16.63 3.50 5.49
N GLU A 105 -17.18 4.57 6.04
CA GLU A 105 -18.21 4.46 7.09
C GLU A 105 -19.61 4.24 6.52
N ASN A 106 -19.81 4.47 5.22
CA ASN A 106 -20.98 3.97 4.49
C ASN A 106 -20.80 2.51 4.01
N ARG A 107 -19.64 1.90 4.28
CA ARG A 107 -19.28 0.51 3.89
C ARG A 107 -19.54 0.23 2.41
N ARG A 108 -19.13 1.17 1.56
CA ARG A 108 -19.32 1.08 0.12
C ARG A 108 -18.11 1.61 -0.64
N VAL A 109 -18.01 1.22 -1.89
CA VAL A 109 -17.19 1.89 -2.89
C VAL A 109 -18.13 2.50 -3.90
N ALA A 110 -17.95 3.79 -4.17
CA ALA A 110 -18.83 4.57 -5.02
C ALA A 110 -18.06 5.21 -6.18
N ARG A 111 -18.76 5.39 -7.30
CA ARG A 111 -18.24 5.88 -8.56
C ARG A 111 -18.89 7.21 -8.93
N TRP A 112 -18.08 8.22 -9.25
CA TRP A 112 -18.55 9.48 -9.83
C TRP A 112 -17.99 9.65 -11.24
N SER A 113 -18.81 10.09 -12.18
CA SER A 113 -18.31 10.57 -13.46
C SER A 113 -17.64 11.93 -13.26
N ARG A 114 -16.46 12.13 -13.86
CA ARG A 114 -15.80 13.45 -13.91
C ARG A 114 -16.25 14.29 -15.12
N ARG A 115 -17.07 13.72 -16.00
CA ARG A 115 -17.69 14.43 -17.12
C ARG A 115 -18.73 15.43 -16.61
N SER A 116 -18.88 16.55 -17.31
CA SER A 116 -19.75 17.66 -16.91
C SER A 116 -21.19 17.21 -16.61
N GLY A 117 -21.73 17.64 -15.46
CA GLY A 117 -23.15 17.51 -15.12
C GLY A 117 -23.49 16.42 -14.08
N THR A 118 -22.55 15.58 -13.67
CA THR A 118 -22.79 14.55 -12.64
C THR A 118 -22.34 15.00 -11.26
N THR A 119 -23.29 15.10 -10.32
CA THR A 119 -23.02 15.44 -8.90
C THR A 119 -23.26 14.26 -7.96
N GLN A 120 -23.81 13.16 -8.48
CA GLN A 120 -24.22 11.98 -7.74
C GLN A 120 -23.29 10.81 -8.01
N GLY A 121 -23.00 10.06 -6.95
CA GLY A 121 -22.23 8.84 -6.97
C GLY A 121 -23.13 7.63 -7.11
N GLU A 122 -22.63 6.66 -7.86
CA GLU A 122 -23.22 5.34 -8.03
C GLU A 122 -22.52 4.34 -7.10
N ILE A 123 -23.29 3.53 -6.39
CA ILE A 123 -22.73 2.46 -5.57
C ILE A 123 -22.31 1.32 -6.49
N ILE A 124 -21.01 1.02 -6.54
CA ILE A 124 -20.48 -0.09 -7.34
C ILE A 124 -20.19 -1.34 -6.51
N PHE A 125 -19.89 -1.17 -5.22
CA PHE A 125 -19.79 -2.24 -4.23
C PHE A 125 -20.41 -1.79 -2.91
N ASP A 126 -21.14 -2.70 -2.26
CA ASP A 126 -21.69 -2.52 -0.92
C ASP A 126 -21.08 -3.54 0.06
N ASN A 127 -21.35 -3.35 1.35
CA ASN A 127 -20.87 -4.22 2.42
C ASN A 127 -19.33 -4.46 2.39
N ILE A 128 -18.57 -3.41 2.07
CA ILE A 128 -17.12 -3.40 2.11
C ILE A 128 -16.66 -2.20 2.92
N ARG A 129 -15.95 -2.42 4.03
CA ARG A 129 -15.34 -1.33 4.79
C ARG A 129 -14.00 -0.96 4.17
N CYS A 130 -14.09 -0.38 2.97
CA CYS A 130 -12.90 -0.08 2.18
C CYS A 130 -11.98 0.90 2.92
N PHE A 131 -10.67 0.65 2.88
CA PHE A 131 -9.68 1.63 3.27
C PHE A 131 -8.83 2.13 2.09
N GLY A 132 -8.29 1.22 1.28
CA GLY A 132 -7.40 1.53 0.15
C GLY A 132 -7.87 0.92 -1.16
N LEU A 133 -7.50 1.57 -2.26
CA LEU A 133 -7.78 1.20 -3.64
C LEU A 133 -6.50 1.09 -4.44
N ALA A 134 -6.44 0.11 -5.34
CA ALA A 134 -5.44 0.08 -6.40
C ALA A 134 -6.06 -0.43 -7.71
N MET A 135 -5.50 -0.03 -8.85
CA MET A 135 -5.90 -0.56 -10.16
C MET A 135 -4.65 -0.99 -10.92
N ASP A 136 -4.64 -2.23 -11.42
CA ASP A 136 -3.54 -2.73 -12.25
C ASP A 136 -3.71 -2.36 -13.73
N ASP A 137 -2.68 -2.64 -14.53
CA ASP A 137 -2.64 -2.39 -15.97
C ASP A 137 -3.65 -3.25 -16.76
N GLN A 138 -4.12 -4.35 -16.18
CA GLN A 138 -5.18 -5.19 -16.70
C GLN A 138 -6.59 -4.70 -16.31
N ARG A 139 -6.67 -3.58 -15.58
CA ARG A 139 -7.90 -2.94 -15.11
C ARG A 139 -8.66 -3.77 -14.09
N TYR A 140 -7.97 -4.56 -13.28
CA TYR A 140 -8.55 -5.10 -12.06
C TYR A 140 -8.51 -4.04 -10.96
N LEU A 141 -9.62 -3.90 -10.24
CA LEU A 141 -9.72 -3.07 -9.05
C LEU A 141 -9.40 -3.92 -7.82
N TYR A 142 -8.49 -3.45 -6.97
CA TYR A 142 -8.12 -4.05 -5.71
C TYR A 142 -8.65 -3.18 -4.58
N ILE A 143 -9.27 -3.82 -3.59
CA ILE A 143 -9.92 -3.14 -2.47
C ILE A 143 -9.50 -3.83 -1.18
N SER A 144 -8.95 -3.07 -0.24
CA SER A 144 -8.71 -3.56 1.12
C SER A 144 -9.97 -3.36 1.95
N ASP A 145 -10.46 -4.45 2.54
CA ASP A 145 -11.54 -4.39 3.52
C ASP A 145 -10.92 -4.54 4.91
N ASN A 146 -10.81 -3.43 5.63
CA ASN A 146 -10.14 -3.45 6.92
C ASN A 146 -10.97 -4.09 8.04
N TYR A 147 -12.27 -4.33 7.80
CA TYR A 147 -13.13 -5.08 8.71
C TYR A 147 -13.06 -6.58 8.45
N LYS A 148 -12.89 -6.99 7.20
CA LYS A 148 -12.75 -8.41 6.82
C LYS A 148 -11.30 -8.92 6.82
N HIS A 149 -10.32 -8.03 7.03
CA HIS A 149 -8.91 -8.40 7.10
C HIS A 149 -8.39 -9.07 5.82
N GLU A 150 -8.83 -8.55 4.67
CA GLU A 150 -8.51 -9.12 3.37
C GLU A 150 -8.38 -8.04 2.29
N VAL A 151 -7.66 -8.37 1.23
CA VAL A 151 -7.69 -7.62 -0.03
C VAL A 151 -8.35 -8.48 -1.10
N ARG A 152 -9.33 -7.91 -1.79
CA ARG A 152 -9.98 -8.55 -2.92
C ARG A 152 -9.69 -7.83 -4.23
N ARG A 153 -9.57 -8.61 -5.28
CA ARG A 153 -9.44 -8.17 -6.67
C ARG A 153 -10.73 -8.42 -7.43
N TYR A 154 -11.17 -7.44 -8.20
CA TYR A 154 -12.40 -7.43 -8.98
C TYR A 154 -12.11 -7.07 -10.42
N ARG A 155 -12.69 -7.80 -11.38
CA ARG A 155 -12.76 -7.29 -12.75
C ARG A 155 -13.83 -6.19 -12.78
N ILE A 156 -13.61 -5.13 -13.56
CA ILE A 156 -14.64 -4.09 -13.72
C ILE A 156 -15.94 -4.72 -14.24
N GLY A 157 -17.03 -4.49 -13.50
CA GLY A 157 -18.36 -5.03 -13.79
C GLY A 157 -18.74 -6.27 -12.97
N ASP A 158 -17.77 -6.97 -12.38
CA ASP A 158 -18.04 -8.15 -11.56
C ASP A 158 -18.69 -7.76 -10.22
N LYS A 159 -19.56 -8.63 -9.71
CA LYS A 159 -20.23 -8.47 -8.41
C LYS A 159 -19.52 -9.21 -7.27
N SER A 160 -18.56 -10.05 -7.58
CA SER A 160 -17.74 -10.79 -6.63
C SER A 160 -16.26 -10.62 -6.97
N GLY A 161 -15.41 -10.68 -5.95
CA GLY A 161 -13.97 -10.53 -6.08
C GLY A 161 -13.23 -11.73 -5.50
N THR A 162 -12.04 -11.98 -6.01
CA THR A 162 -11.12 -13.02 -5.53
C THR A 162 -10.25 -12.45 -4.41
N VAL A 163 -10.09 -13.17 -3.30
CA VAL A 163 -9.12 -12.80 -2.26
C VAL A 163 -7.71 -12.98 -2.81
N VAL A 164 -6.88 -11.95 -2.68
CA VAL A 164 -5.49 -11.94 -3.18
C VAL A 164 -4.46 -11.66 -2.07
N ALA A 165 -4.90 -11.25 -0.88
CA ALA A 165 -4.08 -11.15 0.31
C ALA A 165 -4.95 -11.29 1.58
N GLY A 166 -4.41 -11.93 2.61
CA GLY A 166 -5.16 -12.24 3.84
C GLY A 166 -6.28 -13.26 3.60
N GLY A 167 -7.44 -13.03 4.22
CA GLY A 167 -8.64 -13.86 4.05
C GLY A 167 -8.72 -15.10 4.96
N GLN A 168 -7.74 -15.31 5.84
CA GLN A 168 -7.78 -16.34 6.89
C GLN A 168 -8.05 -15.74 8.28
N GLY A 169 -8.84 -14.66 8.31
CA GLY A 169 -9.20 -13.93 9.53
C GLY A 169 -8.15 -12.91 9.96
N GLN A 170 -8.45 -12.23 11.07
CA GLN A 170 -7.56 -11.29 11.72
C GLN A 170 -6.41 -12.03 12.40
N GLY A 171 -5.16 -11.62 12.14
CA GLY A 171 -3.98 -12.18 12.80
C GLY A 171 -2.68 -11.73 12.15
N ASP A 172 -1.58 -12.32 12.57
CA ASP A 172 -0.20 -12.02 12.14
C ASP A 172 0.46 -13.14 11.34
N GLY A 173 -0.24 -14.27 11.10
CA GLY A 173 0.24 -15.32 10.21
C GLY A 173 0.49 -14.84 8.78
N PHE A 174 1.25 -15.60 7.98
CA PHE A 174 1.60 -15.24 6.60
C PHE A 174 0.41 -15.24 5.63
N ASN A 175 -0.71 -15.84 6.01
CA ASN A 175 -1.99 -15.83 5.28
C ASN A 175 -3.06 -14.94 5.96
N GLN A 176 -2.67 -14.15 6.96
CA GLN A 176 -3.55 -13.27 7.73
C GLN A 176 -3.14 -11.81 7.60
N LEU A 177 -4.10 -10.91 7.88
CA LEU A 177 -3.89 -9.48 7.96
C LEU A 177 -4.59 -8.94 9.21
N ASN A 178 -4.17 -7.78 9.69
CA ASN A 178 -4.76 -7.06 10.81
C ASN A 178 -4.94 -5.58 10.43
N TRP A 179 -6.19 -5.17 10.18
CA TRP A 179 -6.53 -3.84 9.67
C TRP A 179 -5.71 -3.41 8.45
N PRO A 180 -5.77 -4.15 7.32
CA PRO A 180 -5.06 -3.75 6.11
C PRO A 180 -5.58 -2.40 5.59
N THR A 181 -4.66 -1.52 5.20
CA THR A 181 -4.99 -0.17 4.72
C THR A 181 -4.64 0.00 3.24
N TYR A 182 -3.51 0.60 2.90
CA TYR A 182 -3.16 0.90 1.51
C TYR A 182 -2.63 -0.32 0.77
N ILE A 183 -2.85 -0.31 -0.55
CA ILE A 183 -2.46 -1.37 -1.47
C ILE A 183 -1.62 -0.77 -2.58
N PHE A 184 -0.57 -1.48 -2.97
CA PHE A 184 0.13 -1.26 -4.23
C PHE A 184 0.18 -2.58 -5.01
N VAL A 185 0.06 -2.52 -6.34
CA VAL A 185 0.12 -3.69 -7.21
C VAL A 185 1.17 -3.43 -8.29
N ASP A 186 2.16 -4.30 -8.39
CA ASP A 186 3.20 -4.18 -9.42
C ASP A 186 2.76 -4.78 -10.77
N ARG A 187 3.60 -4.65 -11.81
CA ARG A 187 3.30 -5.16 -13.17
C ARG A 187 3.24 -6.69 -13.25
N GLN A 188 3.79 -7.41 -12.26
CA GLN A 188 3.68 -8.86 -12.17
C GLN A 188 2.41 -9.28 -11.41
N GLN A 189 1.60 -8.30 -10.99
CA GLN A 189 0.42 -8.45 -10.14
C GLN A 189 0.74 -8.97 -8.74
N ASN A 190 1.95 -8.69 -8.25
CA ASN A 190 2.22 -8.89 -6.83
C ASN A 190 1.54 -7.78 -6.05
N THR A 191 0.87 -8.16 -4.96
CA THR A 191 0.07 -7.26 -4.14
C THR A 191 0.82 -6.93 -2.85
N TYR A 192 1.10 -5.66 -2.63
CA TYR A 192 1.73 -5.13 -1.44
C TYR A 192 0.66 -4.47 -0.57
N VAL A 193 0.62 -4.82 0.71
CA VAL A 193 -0.42 -4.38 1.64
C VAL A 193 0.22 -3.81 2.89
N SER A 194 -0.19 -2.60 3.26
CA SER A 194 0.11 -2.05 4.58
C SER A 194 -0.75 -2.77 5.62
N ASP A 195 -0.14 -3.70 6.35
CA ASP A 195 -0.76 -4.50 7.39
C ASP A 195 -0.69 -3.74 8.73
N THR A 196 -1.45 -2.66 8.81
CA THR A 196 -1.27 -1.58 9.79
C THR A 196 -1.33 -2.06 11.24
N GLY A 197 -2.25 -2.97 11.55
CA GLY A 197 -2.39 -3.54 12.89
C GLY A 197 -1.22 -4.43 13.32
N ASN A 198 -0.42 -4.90 12.38
CA ASN A 198 0.78 -5.72 12.63
C ASN A 198 2.09 -4.96 12.35
N HIS A 199 2.03 -3.63 12.11
CA HIS A 199 3.20 -2.77 11.92
C HIS A 199 4.17 -3.24 10.82
N ARG A 200 3.63 -3.81 9.74
CA ARG A 200 4.42 -4.40 8.65
C ARG A 200 3.83 -4.11 7.27
N VAL A 201 4.63 -4.31 6.24
CA VAL A 201 4.19 -4.37 4.84
C VAL A 201 4.41 -5.78 4.35
N MET A 202 3.36 -6.35 3.76
CA MET A 202 3.36 -7.71 3.26
C MET A 202 3.22 -7.71 1.74
N LYS A 203 3.94 -8.59 1.05
CA LYS A 203 3.85 -8.84 -0.40
C LYS A 203 3.27 -10.23 -0.64
N TRP A 204 2.24 -10.33 -1.47
CA TRP A 204 1.75 -11.59 -2.05
C TRP A 204 2.13 -11.64 -3.51
N ASN A 205 2.81 -12.71 -3.92
CA ASN A 205 2.98 -13.00 -5.34
C ASN A 205 1.62 -13.40 -5.95
N LYS A 206 1.42 -13.15 -7.25
CA LYS A 206 0.18 -13.49 -7.94
C LYS A 206 -0.20 -14.97 -7.73
N GLY A 207 -1.36 -15.20 -7.10
CA GLY A 207 -1.88 -16.55 -6.84
C GLY A 207 -1.31 -17.25 -5.60
N ALA A 208 -0.44 -16.59 -4.84
CA ALA A 208 0.07 -17.12 -3.59
C ALA A 208 -1.03 -17.19 -2.51
N THR A 209 -0.97 -18.21 -1.66
CA THR A 209 -1.87 -18.37 -0.49
C THR A 209 -1.32 -17.69 0.76
N GLU A 210 -0.05 -17.31 0.75
CA GLU A 210 0.69 -16.67 1.82
C GLU A 210 1.57 -15.55 1.27
N GLY A 211 1.81 -14.54 2.09
CA GLY A 211 2.67 -13.40 1.78
C GLY A 211 4.03 -13.53 2.46
N ILE A 212 4.89 -12.57 2.13
CA ILE A 212 6.19 -12.35 2.76
C ILE A 212 6.26 -10.93 3.31
N ILE A 213 6.95 -10.74 4.43
CA ILE A 213 7.19 -9.39 4.96
C ILE A 213 8.26 -8.72 4.10
N VAL A 214 8.02 -7.48 3.67
CA VAL A 214 8.98 -6.71 2.87
C VAL A 214 9.43 -5.42 3.56
N ALA A 215 8.75 -5.01 4.63
CA ALA A 215 9.16 -3.91 5.51
C ALA A 215 8.45 -3.98 6.87
N GLY A 216 9.03 -3.36 7.89
CA GLY A 216 8.44 -3.23 9.23
C GLY A 216 8.89 -4.30 10.22
N ASP A 217 8.10 -4.52 11.27
CA ASP A 217 8.49 -5.37 12.39
C ASP A 217 8.56 -6.87 12.01
N LEU A 218 9.74 -7.45 12.16
CA LEU A 218 10.02 -8.87 11.96
C LEU A 218 10.04 -9.66 13.29
N SER A 219 9.99 -8.97 14.43
CA SER A 219 10.32 -9.53 15.75
C SER A 219 9.25 -10.46 16.33
N ASN A 220 7.98 -10.28 15.96
CA ASN A 220 6.89 -11.16 16.45
C ASN A 220 6.84 -12.53 15.75
N ASN A 221 7.48 -12.66 14.58
CA ASN A 221 7.57 -13.94 13.86
C ASN A 221 8.83 -14.74 14.21
N ALA A 222 9.71 -14.20 15.07
CA ALA A 222 10.93 -14.89 15.51
C ALA A 222 10.64 -16.14 16.37
N ASN A 223 9.41 -16.28 16.89
CA ASN A 223 8.99 -17.48 17.62
C ASN A 223 8.67 -18.67 16.69
N ASP A 224 8.45 -18.41 15.39
CA ASP A 224 8.27 -19.42 14.33
C ASP A 224 9.55 -19.74 13.55
N MET A 225 10.72 -19.21 13.98
CA MET A 225 12.04 -19.61 13.44
C MET A 225 12.41 -21.08 13.73
N ASN A 226 11.56 -21.83 14.42
CA ASN A 226 11.69 -23.29 14.51
C ASN A 226 11.20 -24.01 13.24
N ASP A 227 10.55 -23.30 12.29
CA ASP A 227 10.21 -23.82 10.98
C ASP A 227 11.26 -23.37 9.93
N ILE A 228 11.91 -24.35 9.30
CA ILE A 228 12.92 -24.16 8.26
C ILE A 228 12.34 -23.34 7.08
N GLN A 229 11.04 -23.45 6.79
CA GLN A 229 10.40 -22.66 5.72
C GLN A 229 10.34 -21.16 6.04
N SER A 230 10.18 -20.80 7.32
CA SER A 230 10.14 -19.41 7.77
C SER A 230 11.53 -18.76 7.68
N ALA A 231 12.59 -19.52 7.97
CA ALA A 231 13.98 -19.06 7.84
C ALA A 231 14.39 -18.90 6.36
N GLU A 232 14.03 -19.84 5.47
CA GLU A 232 14.28 -19.73 4.02
C GLU A 232 13.52 -18.56 3.39
N LYS A 233 12.26 -18.30 3.83
CA LYS A 233 11.49 -17.12 3.40
C LYS A 233 12.16 -15.82 3.83
N ILE A 234 12.66 -15.72 5.06
CA ILE A 234 13.42 -14.54 5.50
C ILE A 234 14.72 -14.37 4.68
N LEU A 235 15.43 -15.45 4.38
CA LEU A 235 16.62 -15.41 3.53
C LEU A 235 16.30 -14.94 2.10
N SER A 236 15.14 -15.31 1.52
CA SER A 236 14.70 -14.79 0.22
C SER A 236 14.43 -13.27 0.21
N ILE A 237 14.15 -12.67 1.37
CA ILE A 237 14.03 -11.21 1.51
C ILE A 237 15.41 -10.57 1.32
N PHE A 238 16.49 -11.22 1.78
CA PHE A 238 17.87 -10.75 1.59
C PHE A 238 18.35 -10.92 0.14
N ASP A 239 17.98 -12.01 -0.54
CA ASP A 239 18.32 -12.19 -1.95
C ASP A 239 17.64 -11.17 -2.87
N CYS A 240 16.43 -10.70 -2.51
CA CYS A 240 15.72 -9.65 -3.25
C CYS A 240 16.43 -8.27 -3.21
N VAL A 241 17.42 -8.08 -2.32
CA VAL A 241 18.20 -6.84 -2.21
C VAL A 241 19.47 -6.88 -3.09
N VAL A 242 19.83 -8.02 -3.66
CA VAL A 242 21.14 -8.19 -4.34
C VAL A 242 21.06 -8.16 -5.88
N GLU A 243 19.88 -8.30 -6.49
CA GLU A 243 19.77 -8.37 -7.97
C GLU A 243 19.99 -7.04 -8.71
N ASP A 244 20.02 -5.89 -8.02
CA ASP A 244 20.17 -4.56 -8.65
C ASP A 244 21.60 -3.96 -8.58
N THR A 245 22.62 -4.77 -8.28
CA THR A 245 24.02 -4.31 -8.37
C THR A 245 24.74 -4.97 -9.54
N ASN A 246 24.88 -4.23 -10.64
CA ASN A 246 25.89 -4.48 -11.66
C ASN A 246 26.93 -3.33 -11.55
N PRO A 247 28.25 -3.58 -11.45
CA PRO A 247 28.99 -4.76 -11.90
C PRO A 247 29.04 -5.91 -10.88
N PRO A 248 29.28 -7.17 -11.33
CA PRO A 248 29.17 -8.35 -10.49
C PRO A 248 30.27 -8.40 -9.41
N ILE A 249 29.86 -8.68 -8.17
CA ILE A 249 30.76 -9.05 -7.08
C ILE A 249 31.34 -10.45 -7.40
N PRO A 250 32.65 -10.69 -7.27
CA PRO A 250 33.24 -12.00 -7.50
C PRO A 250 32.61 -13.04 -6.56
N GLN A 251 32.23 -14.19 -7.13
CA GLN A 251 31.50 -15.26 -6.44
C GLN A 251 32.06 -15.54 -5.04
N ALA A 252 31.27 -15.22 -4.01
CA ALA A 252 31.48 -15.76 -2.69
C ALA A 252 31.31 -17.29 -2.77
N SER A 253 32.33 -18.01 -2.34
CA SER A 253 32.38 -19.47 -2.26
C SER A 253 31.10 -20.03 -1.64
N LYS A 254 30.51 -21.03 -2.31
CA LYS A 254 29.40 -21.85 -1.80
C LYS A 254 29.60 -22.16 -0.31
N ILE A 255 28.73 -21.63 0.55
CA ILE A 255 28.71 -21.99 1.96
C ILE A 255 28.24 -23.45 2.02
N ASN A 256 29.10 -24.32 2.52
CA ASN A 256 28.80 -25.74 2.70
C ASN A 256 27.98 -25.89 3.99
N PHE A 257 26.69 -26.20 3.86
CA PHE A 257 25.74 -26.26 4.98
C PHE A 257 25.88 -27.50 5.89
N SER A 258 26.91 -28.33 5.68
CA SER A 258 27.16 -29.53 6.51
C SER A 258 27.77 -29.24 7.89
N SER A 259 27.89 -27.97 8.30
CA SER A 259 28.56 -27.58 9.56
C SER A 259 27.77 -26.62 10.45
N ILE A 260 26.45 -26.46 10.26
CA ILE A 260 25.64 -25.70 11.22
C ILE A 260 25.50 -26.50 12.53
N PRO A 261 25.88 -25.96 13.69
CA PRO A 261 25.76 -26.68 14.95
C PRO A 261 24.30 -26.81 15.39
N ALA A 262 23.90 -28.01 15.80
CA ALA A 262 22.52 -28.41 16.07
C ALA A 262 21.90 -27.86 17.39
N SER A 263 22.36 -26.72 17.92
CA SER A 263 21.68 -26.12 19.09
C SER A 263 21.62 -24.59 19.09
N PRO A 264 20.48 -23.99 19.50
CA PRO A 264 20.23 -22.54 19.49
C PRO A 264 21.27 -21.71 20.27
N GLN A 265 21.91 -22.27 21.30
CA GLN A 265 22.92 -21.57 22.09
C GLN A 265 24.24 -21.38 21.35
N GLN A 266 24.57 -22.23 20.36
CA GLN A 266 25.79 -22.08 19.56
C GLN A 266 25.61 -21.10 18.40
N ILE A 267 24.39 -20.99 17.86
CA ILE A 267 24.05 -20.01 16.82
C ILE A 267 24.24 -18.58 17.38
N LYS A 268 23.73 -18.30 18.59
CA LYS A 268 23.88 -16.99 19.23
C LYS A 268 25.36 -16.57 19.44
N LYS A 269 26.23 -17.52 19.82
CA LYS A 269 27.68 -17.29 19.95
C LYS A 269 28.38 -17.02 18.61
N SER A 270 27.90 -17.61 17.50
CA SER A 270 28.49 -17.37 16.18
C SER A 270 28.21 -15.96 15.64
N PHE A 271 27.03 -15.40 15.98
CA PHE A 271 26.68 -14.01 15.65
C PHE A 271 27.46 -12.98 16.49
N GLU A 272 27.67 -13.24 17.79
CA GLU A 272 28.45 -12.36 18.68
C GLU A 272 29.95 -12.33 18.36
N ASN A 273 30.51 -13.42 17.84
CA ASN A 273 31.93 -13.46 17.45
C ASN A 273 32.20 -12.72 16.13
N ASN A 274 31.24 -12.69 15.19
CA ASN A 274 31.40 -11.99 13.91
C ASN A 274 31.27 -10.46 14.03
N THR A 275 30.53 -9.94 15.01
CA THR A 275 30.46 -8.50 15.29
C THR A 275 31.71 -7.96 15.99
N ASN A 276 32.46 -8.81 16.71
CA ASN A 276 33.74 -8.41 17.31
C ASN A 276 34.92 -8.46 16.33
N ALA A 277 34.85 -9.31 15.29
CA ALA A 277 35.88 -9.38 14.26
C ALA A 277 35.87 -8.17 13.30
N SER A 278 34.71 -7.53 13.07
CA SER A 278 34.61 -6.35 12.20
C SER A 278 35.12 -5.05 12.84
N ASN A 279 35.24 -5.00 14.18
CA ASN A 279 35.74 -3.81 14.89
C ASN A 279 37.26 -3.76 15.07
N ASN A 280 38.00 -4.82 14.72
CA ASN A 280 39.48 -4.88 14.87
C ASN A 280 40.26 -4.74 13.55
N SER A 281 39.63 -4.30 12.45
CA SER A 281 40.32 -4.07 11.16
C SER A 281 40.46 -2.58 10.77
N LYS A 282 40.27 -1.66 11.71
CA LYS A 282 40.58 -0.23 11.53
C LYS A 282 41.60 0.25 12.57
N THR A 283 42.86 -0.07 12.33
CA THR A 283 44.05 0.72 12.74
C THR A 283 45.16 0.46 11.75
#